data_AF-A0A960ET77-F1
#
_entry.id   AF-A0A960ET77-F1
#
_cell.length_a   1.000
_cell.length_b   1.000
_cell.length_c   1.000
_cell.angle_alpha   90.00
_cell.angle_beta   90.00
_cell.angle_gamma   90.00
#
_symmetry.space_group_name_H-M   'P 1'
#
loop_
_entity.id
_entity.type
_entity.pdbx_description
1 polymer ?
#
loop_
_entity_poly.entity_id
_entity_poly.type
_entity_poly.pdbx_seq_one_letter_code
_entity_poly.pdbx_strand_id
1 'polypeptide(L)'
;MNRSDAAKILGLSENAQPAEVRRRFRSRIRTEHPDVDGNDGTAARVLIDAYRLLMEPSPGPDDERTGTEVPHPTDRTRRRDAVPGPLPEAVNVERLEGDTVAIGLPPDEAFRLICDAAHDVGEITYLDRSVPIIEVLCRFVGEPATSLVITVQGRATHTEAFCTVESIEARAAPPVDAVVDLLEDALAGRFRP
;
A
#
# COMPACT_ATOMS: atom_id res chain seq x y z
N MET A 1 -1.91 -8.42 25.57
CA MET A 1 -1.70 -6.97 25.82
C MET A 1 -3.06 -6.31 25.82
N ASN A 2 -3.36 -5.39 26.74
CA ASN A 2 -4.61 -4.61 26.72
C ASN A 2 -4.38 -3.23 26.06
N ARG A 3 -5.45 -2.48 25.77
CA ARG A 3 -5.39 -1.22 25.02
C ARG A 3 -4.63 -0.10 25.78
N SER A 4 -4.71 -0.05 27.11
CA SER A 4 -3.92 0.87 27.95
C SER A 4 -2.42 0.54 27.88
N ASP A 5 -2.08 -0.74 27.97
CA ASP A 5 -0.70 -1.19 27.85
C ASP A 5 -0.14 -0.93 26.44
N ALA A 6 -0.95 -1.11 25.39
CA ALA A 6 -0.58 -0.75 24.02
C ALA A 6 -0.33 0.75 23.85
N ALA A 7 -1.16 1.60 24.46
CA ALA A 7 -0.96 3.05 24.44
C ALA A 7 0.35 3.44 25.13
N LYS A 8 0.65 2.86 26.30
CA LYS A 8 1.92 3.06 27.01
C LYS A 8 3.11 2.59 26.17
N ILE A 9 3.00 1.44 25.51
CA ILE A 9 4.03 0.91 24.61
C ILE A 9 4.31 1.89 23.47
N LEU A 10 3.33 2.62 22.95
CA LEU A 10 3.55 3.66 21.92
C LEU A 10 3.88 5.04 22.50
N GLY A 11 3.94 5.20 23.83
CA GLY A 11 4.18 6.49 24.49
C GLY A 11 2.99 7.46 24.37
N LEU A 12 1.78 6.92 24.34
CA LEU A 12 0.52 7.61 24.10
C LEU A 12 -0.35 7.66 25.36
N SER A 13 -1.26 8.63 25.39
CA SER A 13 -2.37 8.61 26.36
C SER A 13 -3.39 7.53 25.99
N GLU A 14 -4.15 7.06 26.98
CA GLU A 14 -5.20 6.03 26.77
C GLU A 14 -6.31 6.49 25.80
N ASN A 15 -6.49 7.81 25.67
CA ASN A 15 -7.46 8.45 24.77
C ASN A 15 -6.79 9.02 23.51
N ALA A 16 -5.61 8.52 23.12
CA ALA A 16 -4.92 9.00 21.94
C ALA A 16 -5.77 8.80 20.68
N GLN A 17 -5.92 9.86 19.90
CA GLN A 17 -6.66 9.82 18.66
C GLN A 17 -5.94 8.92 17.63
N PRO A 18 -6.66 8.25 16.71
CA PRO A 18 -6.07 7.35 15.72
C PRO A 18 -4.96 7.98 14.87
N ALA A 19 -5.06 9.28 14.57
CA ALA A 19 -4.03 10.02 13.86
C ALA A 19 -2.71 10.12 14.66
N GLU A 20 -2.81 10.29 15.98
CA GLU A 20 -1.67 10.35 16.89
C GLU A 20 -1.01 8.97 17.05
N VAL A 21 -1.82 7.91 17.14
CA VAL A 21 -1.38 6.51 17.16
C VAL A 21 -0.53 6.21 15.93
N ARG A 22 -1.02 6.54 14.73
CA ARG A 22 -0.31 6.36 13.45
C ARG A 22 1.01 7.13 13.42
N ARG A 23 1.01 8.39 13.84
CA ARG A 23 2.22 9.23 13.84
C ARG A 23 3.31 8.65 14.74
N ARG A 24 2.96 8.26 15.96
CA ARG A 24 3.92 7.70 16.93
C ARG A 24 4.45 6.34 16.49
N PHE A 25 3.56 5.45 16.03
CA PHE A 25 3.98 4.16 15.48
C PHE A 25 4.99 4.32 14.34
N ARG A 26 4.69 5.16 13.34
CA ARG A 26 5.59 5.41 12.19
C ARG A 26 6.95 5.96 12.61
N SER A 27 6.98 6.82 13.63
CA SER A 27 8.22 7.38 14.15
C SER A 27 9.08 6.32 14.84
N ARG A 28 8.47 5.39 15.58
CA ARG A 28 9.21 4.38 16.36
C ARG A 28 9.64 3.19 15.53
N ILE A 29 8.76 2.69 14.64
CA ILE A 29 9.09 1.54 13.80
C ILE A 29 10.24 1.84 12.83
N ARG A 30 10.45 3.11 12.46
CA ARG A 30 11.60 3.53 11.64
C ARG A 30 12.93 3.45 12.40
N THR A 31 12.91 3.57 13.72
CA THR A 31 14.11 3.57 14.56
C THR A 31 14.40 2.19 15.17
N GLU A 32 13.35 1.43 15.46
CA GLU A 32 13.40 0.09 16.11
C GLU A 32 13.20 -1.05 15.10
N HIS A 33 13.40 -0.78 13.80
CA HIS A 33 13.32 -1.81 12.76
C HIS A 33 14.53 -2.74 12.85
N PRO A 34 14.36 -4.07 12.73
CA PRO A 34 15.46 -5.03 12.78
C PRO A 34 16.58 -4.73 11.76
N ASP A 35 16.23 -4.18 10.60
CA ASP A 35 17.22 -3.80 9.57
C ASP A 35 18.04 -2.54 9.93
N VAL A 36 17.59 -1.76 10.93
CA VAL A 36 18.24 -0.52 11.38
C VAL A 36 19.01 -0.75 12.68
N ASP A 37 18.47 -1.54 13.61
CA ASP A 37 19.06 -1.77 14.93
C ASP A 37 19.81 -3.11 15.06
N GLY A 38 19.70 -3.99 14.06
CA GLY A 38 20.38 -5.30 14.03
C GLY A 38 19.87 -6.29 15.09
N ASN A 39 18.75 -5.99 15.75
CA ASN A 39 18.15 -6.83 16.78
C ASN A 39 17.21 -7.89 16.16
N ASP A 40 16.81 -8.88 16.94
CA ASP A 40 15.95 -10.00 16.52
C ASP A 40 14.49 -9.63 16.13
N GLY A 41 14.20 -8.33 16.04
CA GLY A 41 12.89 -7.78 15.67
C GLY A 41 11.84 -7.89 16.78
N THR A 42 12.20 -8.28 18.01
CA THR A 42 11.24 -8.39 19.12
C THR A 42 10.61 -7.03 19.46
N ALA A 43 11.39 -5.94 19.46
CA ALA A 43 10.87 -4.60 19.70
C ALA A 43 9.87 -4.16 18.61
N ALA A 44 10.22 -4.37 17.34
CA ALA A 44 9.35 -4.11 16.20
C ALA A 44 8.03 -4.89 16.29
N ARG A 45 8.07 -6.18 16.65
CA ARG A 45 6.88 -7.02 16.83
C ARG A 45 5.95 -6.47 17.91
N VAL A 46 6.51 -6.09 19.07
CA VAL A 46 5.72 -5.49 20.17
C VAL A 46 5.06 -4.17 19.76
N LEU A 47 5.73 -3.34 18.96
CA LEU A 47 5.16 -2.10 18.41
C LEU A 47 4.01 -2.37 17.42
N ILE A 48 4.17 -3.38 16.55
CA ILE A 48 3.16 -3.78 15.57
C ILE A 48 1.89 -4.29 16.27
N ASP A 49 2.05 -5.13 17.30
CA ASP A 49 0.93 -5.68 18.07
C ASP A 49 0.19 -4.59 18.86
N ALA A 50 0.91 -3.65 19.47
CA ALA A 50 0.33 -2.50 20.14
C ALA A 50 -0.46 -1.59 19.16
N TYR A 51 0.09 -1.35 17.97
CA TYR A 51 -0.57 -0.56 16.93
C TYR A 51 -1.86 -1.22 16.43
N ARG A 52 -1.84 -2.53 16.16
CA ARG A 52 -3.03 -3.29 15.74
C ARG A 52 -4.14 -3.19 16.77
N LEU A 53 -3.84 -3.44 18.04
CA LEU A 53 -4.82 -3.39 19.13
C LEU A 53 -5.46 -2.00 19.32
N LEU A 54 -4.70 -0.92 19.06
CA LEU A 54 -5.20 0.46 19.14
C LEU A 54 -5.99 0.91 17.92
N MET A 55 -5.79 0.25 16.78
CA MET A 55 -6.48 0.55 15.52
C MET A 55 -7.70 -0.34 15.29
N GLU A 56 -7.81 -1.46 16.00
CA GLU A 56 -9.03 -2.27 16.01
C GLU A 56 -10.21 -1.41 16.47
N PRO A 57 -11.31 -1.37 15.70
CA PRO A 57 -12.53 -0.70 16.11
C PRO A 57 -13.02 -1.42 17.37
N SER A 58 -13.12 -0.69 18.48
CA SER A 58 -13.71 -1.24 19.69
C SER A 58 -15.18 -1.57 19.36
N PRO A 59 -15.69 -2.76 19.71
CA PRO A 59 -17.10 -3.07 19.52
C PRO A 59 -17.91 -2.22 20.50
N GLY A 60 -18.30 -1.03 20.04
CA GLY A 60 -19.23 -0.12 20.69
C GLY A 60 -20.52 -0.06 19.87
N PRO A 61 -21.68 0.11 20.52
CA PRO A 61 -22.96 0.09 19.83
C PRO A 61 -23.13 1.37 18.99
N ASP A 62 -23.54 1.16 17.75
CA ASP A 62 -24.19 2.07 16.80
C ASP A 62 -23.64 3.50 16.60
N ASP A 63 -23.18 3.68 15.35
CA ASP A 63 -23.33 4.83 14.46
C ASP A 63 -24.29 5.95 14.95
N GLU A 64 -23.73 7.04 15.50
CA GLU A 64 -24.42 8.34 15.53
C GLU A 64 -23.49 9.49 15.15
N ARG A 65 -23.88 10.14 14.06
CA ARG A 65 -23.36 11.39 13.51
C ARG A 65 -23.46 12.50 14.55
N THR A 66 -22.40 13.28 14.74
CA THR A 66 -22.54 14.73 14.97
C THR A 66 -21.25 15.43 14.54
N GLY A 67 -21.37 16.27 13.51
CA GLY A 67 -20.33 17.22 13.14
C GLY A 67 -20.29 18.36 14.16
N THR A 68 -19.08 18.70 14.61
CA THR A 68 -18.78 20.04 15.11
C THR A 68 -17.43 20.45 14.56
N GLU A 69 -17.50 21.39 13.62
CA GLU A 69 -16.41 22.03 12.93
C GLU A 69 -15.66 22.97 13.89
N VAL A 70 -14.33 22.82 13.99
CA VAL A 70 -13.45 23.80 14.66
C VAL A 70 -12.67 24.52 13.57
N PRO A 71 -12.70 25.86 13.47
CA PRO A 71 -11.91 26.56 12.45
C PRO A 71 -10.42 26.54 12.83
N HIS A 72 -9.56 26.21 11.87
CA HIS A 72 -8.13 26.51 11.93
C HIS A 72 -7.74 27.46 10.78
N PRO A 73 -6.90 28.48 11.04
CA PRO A 73 -6.55 29.48 10.04
C PRO A 73 -5.54 28.93 9.03
N THR A 74 -5.92 29.08 7.76
CA THR A 74 -5.13 29.11 6.51
C THR A 74 -3.73 28.49 6.51
N ASP A 75 -3.58 27.36 5.83
CA ASP A 75 -2.43 27.15 4.95
C ASP A 75 -2.84 26.45 3.64
N ARG A 76 -2.31 26.98 2.54
CA ARG A 76 -2.78 26.83 1.16
C ARG A 76 -2.15 25.63 0.46
N THR A 77 -2.45 24.39 0.84
CA THR A 77 -2.07 23.20 0.02
C THR A 77 -2.94 21.96 0.24
N ARG A 78 -4.17 22.08 0.75
CA ARG A 78 -5.13 20.96 0.73
C ARG A 78 -5.71 20.77 -0.67
N ARG A 79 -5.01 20.03 -1.55
CA ARG A 79 -5.72 19.21 -2.53
C ARG A 79 -6.58 18.28 -1.69
N ARG A 80 -7.91 18.43 -1.81
CA ARG A 80 -8.89 17.73 -1.00
C ARG A 80 -8.59 16.23 -1.03
N ASP A 81 -8.50 15.65 0.15
CA ASP A 81 -8.84 14.26 0.39
C ASP A 81 -10.27 14.07 -0.16
N ALA A 82 -10.37 13.67 -1.42
CA ALA A 82 -11.62 13.19 -1.96
C ALA A 82 -11.89 11.87 -1.26
N VAL A 83 -13.04 11.78 -0.58
CA VAL A 83 -13.60 10.49 -0.18
C VAL A 83 -13.60 9.61 -1.44
N PRO A 84 -13.02 8.39 -1.41
CA PRO A 84 -13.03 7.53 -2.58
C PRO A 84 -14.48 7.33 -2.99
N GLY A 85 -14.84 7.81 -4.20
CA GLY A 85 -16.08 7.37 -4.82
C GLY A 85 -15.99 5.88 -5.11
N PRO A 86 -17.13 5.19 -5.32
CA PRO A 86 -17.09 3.86 -5.92
C PRO A 86 -16.26 3.92 -7.21
N LEU A 87 -15.40 2.92 -7.41
CA LEU A 87 -14.63 2.79 -8.65
C LEU A 87 -15.61 2.80 -9.83
N PRO A 88 -15.27 3.47 -10.95
CA PRO A 88 -16.13 3.47 -12.13
C PRO A 88 -16.38 2.02 -12.61
N GLU A 89 -17.58 1.75 -13.14
CA GLU A 89 -18.05 0.41 -13.56
C GLU A 89 -17.13 -0.28 -14.58
N ALA A 90 -16.31 0.50 -15.32
CA ALA A 90 -15.24 -0.01 -16.15
C ALA A 90 -14.02 0.92 -16.03
N VAL A 91 -12.96 0.41 -15.40
CA VAL A 91 -11.64 1.04 -15.47
C VAL A 91 -10.97 0.60 -16.76
N ASN A 92 -10.54 1.56 -17.59
CA ASN A 92 -9.75 1.24 -18.77
C ASN A 92 -8.33 0.84 -18.35
N VAL A 93 -7.88 -0.32 -18.80
CA VAL A 93 -6.52 -0.84 -18.62
C VAL A 93 -5.98 -1.17 -20.00
N GLU A 94 -4.86 -0.56 -20.39
CA GLU A 94 -4.30 -0.66 -21.74
C GLU A 94 -2.77 -0.80 -21.71
N ARG A 95 -2.24 -1.82 -22.38
CA ARG A 95 -0.81 -1.97 -22.69
C ARG A 95 -0.35 -0.83 -23.60
N LEU A 96 0.55 0.03 -23.12
CA LEU A 96 1.20 1.05 -23.95
C LEU A 96 2.47 0.50 -24.62
N GLU A 97 3.29 -0.19 -23.84
CA GLU A 97 4.55 -0.83 -24.26
C GLU A 97 4.71 -2.15 -23.51
N GLY A 98 5.65 -3.01 -23.93
CA GLY A 98 5.83 -4.36 -23.35
C GLY A 98 6.03 -4.37 -21.83
N ASP A 99 6.50 -3.28 -21.24
CA ASP A 99 6.72 -3.10 -19.81
C ASP A 99 5.79 -2.07 -19.14
N THR A 100 4.85 -1.48 -19.90
CA THR A 100 4.11 -0.30 -19.45
C THR A 100 2.60 -0.45 -19.66
N VAL A 101 1.85 -0.25 -18.58
CA VAL A 101 0.37 -0.30 -18.57
C VAL A 101 -0.21 1.06 -18.21
N ALA A 102 -1.17 1.54 -19.00
CA ALA A 102 -2.01 2.69 -18.68
C ALA A 102 -3.28 2.24 -17.94
N ILE A 103 -3.61 2.95 -16.86
CA ILE A 103 -4.80 2.74 -16.05
C ILE A 103 -5.58 4.06 -16.02
N GLY A 104 -6.84 4.00 -16.45
CA GLY A 104 -7.77 5.14 -16.52
C GLY A 104 -8.26 5.65 -15.17
N LEU A 105 -7.38 5.68 -14.17
CA LEU A 105 -7.64 6.14 -12.80
C LEU A 105 -6.63 7.20 -12.36
N PRO A 106 -7.00 8.06 -11.41
CA PRO A 106 -6.04 8.92 -10.71
C PRO A 106 -4.96 8.10 -9.99
N PRO A 107 -3.77 8.67 -9.73
CA PRO A 107 -2.63 7.92 -9.18
C PRO A 107 -2.93 7.17 -7.87
N ASP A 108 -3.67 7.79 -6.95
CA ASP A 108 -4.00 7.17 -5.67
C ASP A 108 -4.97 5.98 -5.79
N GLU A 109 -5.82 5.97 -6.82
CA GLU A 109 -6.76 4.88 -7.11
C GLU A 109 -6.09 3.78 -7.92
N ALA A 110 -5.31 4.16 -8.94
CA ALA A 110 -4.46 3.25 -9.70
C ALA A 110 -3.49 2.50 -8.78
N PHE A 111 -2.81 3.19 -7.86
CA PHE A 111 -1.90 2.55 -6.91
C PHE A 111 -2.58 1.51 -6.04
N ARG A 112 -3.80 1.80 -5.54
CA ARG A 112 -4.60 0.84 -4.76
C ARG A 112 -4.99 -0.37 -5.60
N LEU A 113 -5.48 -0.13 -6.82
CA LEU A 113 -5.84 -1.19 -7.75
C LEU A 113 -4.64 -2.08 -8.09
N ILE A 114 -3.47 -1.50 -8.35
CA ILE A 114 -2.23 -2.24 -8.62
C ILE A 114 -1.82 -3.07 -7.39
N CYS A 115 -1.88 -2.51 -6.18
CA CYS A 115 -1.58 -3.28 -4.97
C CYS A 115 -2.49 -4.51 -4.85
N ASP A 116 -3.78 -4.32 -5.07
CA ASP A 116 -4.74 -5.41 -4.99
C ASP A 116 -4.46 -6.47 -6.07
N ALA A 117 -4.22 -6.07 -7.32
CA ALA A 117 -3.90 -6.97 -8.43
C ALA A 117 -2.54 -7.67 -8.28
N ALA A 118 -1.54 -7.00 -7.71
CA ALA A 118 -0.21 -7.54 -7.48
C ALA A 118 -0.24 -8.79 -6.59
N HIS A 119 -1.20 -8.89 -5.68
CA HIS A 119 -1.40 -10.09 -4.85
C HIS A 119 -1.79 -11.35 -5.65
N ASP A 120 -2.35 -11.19 -6.86
CA ASP A 120 -2.65 -12.33 -7.74
C ASP A 120 -1.42 -12.77 -8.54
N VAL A 121 -0.44 -11.87 -8.70
CA VAL A 121 0.81 -12.13 -9.43
C VAL A 121 1.88 -12.74 -8.51
N GLY A 122 1.96 -12.28 -7.25
CA GLY A 122 2.94 -12.76 -6.28
C GLY A 122 2.83 -12.12 -4.90
N GLU A 123 3.88 -12.24 -4.11
CA GLU A 123 3.95 -11.66 -2.76
C GLU A 123 4.56 -10.25 -2.82
N ILE A 124 3.84 -9.24 -2.33
CA ILE A 124 4.39 -7.88 -2.21
C ILE A 124 5.48 -7.87 -1.13
N THR A 125 6.72 -7.62 -1.52
CA THR A 125 7.89 -7.58 -0.62
C THR A 125 8.25 -6.16 -0.20
N TYR A 126 7.93 -5.17 -1.03
CA TYR A 126 8.18 -3.77 -0.74
C TYR A 126 7.07 -2.87 -1.29
N LEU A 127 6.76 -1.81 -0.56
CA LEU A 127 5.76 -0.82 -0.94
C LEU A 127 6.15 0.55 -0.37
N ASP A 128 6.29 1.54 -1.24
CA ASP A 128 6.42 2.94 -0.87
C ASP A 128 5.39 3.76 -1.64
N ARG A 129 4.60 4.56 -0.93
CA ARG A 129 3.58 5.43 -1.53
C ARG A 129 4.08 6.87 -1.74
N SER A 130 5.16 7.26 -1.06
CA SER A 130 5.78 8.57 -1.21
C SER A 130 6.56 8.70 -2.52
N VAL A 131 7.16 7.58 -2.95
CA VAL A 131 7.70 7.36 -4.28
C VAL A 131 6.98 6.09 -4.76
N PRO A 132 5.87 6.20 -5.51
CA PRO A 132 4.88 5.14 -5.67
C PRO A 132 5.46 3.93 -6.40
N ILE A 133 6.06 3.03 -5.61
CA ILE A 133 6.80 1.85 -6.02
C ILE A 133 6.22 0.66 -5.27
N ILE A 134 6.02 -0.44 -5.99
CA ILE A 134 5.59 -1.73 -5.47
C ILE A 134 6.58 -2.77 -5.97
N GLU A 135 7.14 -3.58 -5.08
CA GLU A 135 7.95 -4.73 -5.45
C GLU A 135 7.19 -6.01 -5.11
N VAL A 136 7.16 -6.93 -6.07
CA VAL A 136 6.44 -8.20 -5.99
C VAL A 136 7.41 -9.34 -6.26
N LEU A 137 7.55 -10.25 -5.30
CA LEU A 137 8.22 -11.51 -5.47
C LEU A 137 7.29 -12.49 -6.19
N CYS A 138 7.66 -12.80 -7.43
CA CYS A 138 6.94 -13.71 -8.31
C CYS A 138 7.60 -15.09 -8.35
N ARG A 139 6.79 -16.15 -8.38
CA ARG A 139 7.25 -17.54 -8.52
C ARG A 139 6.42 -18.25 -9.57
N PHE A 140 6.96 -18.39 -10.78
CA PHE A 140 6.28 -19.10 -11.86
C PHE A 140 6.83 -20.53 -11.99
N VAL A 141 5.97 -21.44 -12.46
CA VAL A 141 6.35 -22.85 -12.60
C VAL A 141 7.44 -22.99 -13.65
N GLY A 142 8.61 -23.49 -13.24
CA GLY A 142 9.77 -23.71 -14.13
C GLY A 142 10.69 -22.50 -14.30
N GLU A 143 10.28 -21.33 -13.82
CA GLU A 143 11.06 -20.08 -13.88
C GLU A 143 11.79 -19.81 -12.57
N PRO A 144 12.87 -18.98 -12.58
CA PRO A 144 13.48 -18.56 -11.32
C PRO A 144 12.53 -17.67 -10.53
N ALA A 145 12.73 -17.62 -9.20
CA ALA A 145 12.15 -16.56 -8.41
C ALA A 145 12.57 -15.19 -8.97
N THR A 146 11.60 -14.29 -9.08
CA THR A 146 11.72 -13.07 -9.88
C THR A 146 11.16 -11.88 -9.10
N SER A 147 11.91 -10.78 -9.05
CA SER A 147 11.42 -9.49 -8.56
C SER A 147 10.77 -8.72 -9.71
N LEU A 148 9.50 -8.36 -9.52
CA LEU A 148 8.76 -7.42 -10.36
C LEU A 148 8.68 -6.09 -9.60
N VAL A 149 9.31 -5.05 -10.13
CA VAL A 149 9.21 -3.69 -9.59
C VAL A 149 8.25 -2.89 -10.47
N ILE A 150 7.24 -2.30 -9.86
CA ILE A 150 6.23 -1.46 -10.51
C ILE A 150 6.38 -0.04 -10.00
N THR A 151 6.72 0.89 -10.90
CA THR A 151 6.75 2.33 -10.60
C THR A 151 5.56 3.02 -11.23
N VAL A 152 4.82 3.79 -10.44
CA VAL A 152 3.56 4.41 -10.86
C VAL A 152 3.76 5.90 -11.12
N GLN A 153 3.25 6.40 -12.25
CA GLN A 153 3.35 7.81 -12.59
C GLN A 153 2.04 8.37 -13.12
N GLY A 154 1.54 9.43 -12.48
CA GLY A 154 0.37 10.14 -12.95
C GLY A 154 0.60 10.89 -14.26
N ARG A 155 -0.39 10.83 -15.14
CA ARG A 155 -0.50 11.62 -16.38
C ARG A 155 -1.71 12.54 -16.28
N ALA A 156 -1.93 13.36 -17.31
CA ALA A 156 -3.06 14.28 -17.35
C ALA A 156 -4.42 13.56 -17.34
N THR A 157 -4.51 12.37 -17.95
CA THR A 157 -5.77 11.63 -18.17
C THR A 157 -5.79 10.23 -17.59
N HIS A 158 -4.64 9.69 -17.20
CA HIS A 158 -4.48 8.31 -16.75
C HIS A 158 -3.26 8.20 -15.82
N THR A 159 -2.98 6.99 -15.36
CA THR A 159 -1.77 6.66 -14.61
C THR A 159 -1.02 5.57 -15.35
N GLU A 160 0.29 5.73 -15.52
CA GLU A 160 1.16 4.71 -16.10
C GLU A 160 1.82 3.88 -14.99
N ALA A 161 1.92 2.58 -15.20
CA ALA A 161 2.66 1.65 -14.37
C ALA A 161 3.81 1.06 -15.21
N PHE A 162 5.04 1.42 -14.84
CA PHE A 162 6.27 0.94 -15.47
C PHE A 162 6.78 -0.28 -14.71
N CYS A 163 7.02 -1.38 -15.42
CA CYS A 163 7.39 -2.66 -14.85
C CYS A 163 8.83 -3.01 -15.20
N THR A 164 9.63 -3.43 -14.23
CA THR A 164 10.93 -4.04 -14.48
C THR A 164 10.99 -5.40 -13.80
N VAL A 165 11.65 -6.35 -14.45
CA VAL A 165 11.66 -7.74 -14.04
C VAL A 165 13.10 -8.23 -13.95
N GLU A 166 13.48 -8.73 -12.77
CA GLU A 166 14.83 -9.27 -12.52
C GLU A 166 14.76 -10.62 -11.80
N SER A 167 15.62 -11.57 -12.19
CA SER A 167 15.76 -12.84 -11.48
C SER A 167 16.54 -12.62 -10.19
N ILE A 168 16.07 -13.18 -9.08
CA ILE A 168 16.83 -13.20 -7.81
C ILE A 168 17.76 -14.41 -7.71
N GLU A 169 17.73 -15.29 -8.72
CA GLU A 169 18.59 -16.46 -8.86
C GLU A 169 19.64 -16.26 -9.96
N ALA A 170 20.64 -17.15 -10.01
CA ALA A 170 21.66 -17.19 -11.06
C ALA A 170 21.14 -17.76 -12.40
N ARG A 171 20.02 -17.22 -12.87
CA ARG A 171 19.32 -17.56 -14.12
C ARG A 171 18.77 -16.28 -14.76
N ALA A 172 18.46 -16.33 -16.04
CA ALA A 172 17.75 -15.24 -16.70
C ALA A 172 16.32 -15.13 -16.17
N ALA A 173 15.85 -13.90 -15.96
CA ALA A 173 14.45 -13.64 -15.62
C ALA A 173 13.53 -14.01 -16.80
N PRO A 174 12.25 -14.31 -16.54
CA PRO A 174 11.24 -14.32 -17.58
C PRO A 174 11.19 -12.98 -18.33
N PRO A 175 10.76 -12.99 -19.61
CA PRO A 175 10.50 -11.76 -20.35
C PRO A 175 9.54 -10.84 -19.60
N VAL A 176 9.83 -9.53 -19.59
CA VAL A 176 9.02 -8.54 -18.84
C VAL A 176 7.58 -8.52 -19.32
N ASP A 177 7.35 -8.59 -20.63
CA ASP A 177 6.03 -8.60 -21.27
C ASP A 177 5.16 -9.76 -20.78
N ALA A 178 5.72 -10.97 -20.68
CA ALA A 178 5.01 -12.13 -20.15
C ALA A 178 4.59 -11.95 -18.67
N VAL A 179 5.40 -11.28 -17.86
CA VAL A 179 5.04 -10.96 -16.47
C VAL A 179 3.98 -9.85 -16.43
N VAL A 180 4.09 -8.85 -17.30
CA VAL A 180 3.08 -7.79 -17.34
C VAL A 180 1.75 -8.30 -17.91
N ASP A 181 1.72 -9.37 -18.72
CA ASP A 181 0.47 -10.01 -19.16
C ASP A 181 -0.32 -10.54 -17.97
N LEU A 182 0.37 -11.16 -17.00
CA LEU A 182 -0.26 -11.62 -15.75
C LEU A 182 -0.78 -10.45 -14.91
N LEU A 183 -0.05 -9.33 -14.88
CA LEU A 183 -0.50 -8.13 -14.20
C LEU A 183 -1.76 -7.53 -14.86
N GLU A 184 -1.81 -7.48 -16.19
CA GLU A 184 -2.99 -7.02 -16.92
C GLU A 184 -4.20 -7.94 -16.70
N ASP A 185 -4.00 -9.26 -16.72
CA ASP A 185 -5.05 -10.23 -16.43
C ASP A 185 -5.58 -10.07 -15.00
N ALA A 186 -4.70 -9.85 -14.03
CA ALA A 186 -5.08 -9.58 -12.64
C ALA A 186 -5.87 -8.28 -12.51
N LEU A 187 -5.43 -7.21 -13.17
CA LEU A 187 -6.13 -5.92 -13.20
C LEU A 187 -7.52 -6.04 -13.85
N ALA A 188 -7.60 -6.69 -15.01
CA ALA A 188 -8.86 -6.89 -15.74
C ALA A 188 -9.83 -7.81 -14.99
N GLY A 189 -9.31 -8.82 -14.28
CA GLY A 189 -10.09 -9.73 -13.45
C GLY A 189 -10.88 -9.01 -12.35
N ARG A 190 -10.47 -7.81 -11.93
CA ARG A 190 -11.18 -7.02 -10.91
C ARG A 190 -12.47 -6.35 -11.41
N PHE A 191 -12.68 -6.34 -12.71
CA PHE A 191 -13.86 -5.73 -13.36
C PHE A 191 -14.72 -6.74 -14.10
N ARG A 192 -14.41 -8.05 -14.01
CA ARG A 192 -15.28 -9.11 -14.51
C ARG A 192 -16.34 -9.45 -13.45
N PRO A 193 -17.63 -9.57 -13.82
CA PRO A 193 -18.71 -9.89 -12.90
C PRO A 193 -18.64 -11.31 -12.33
#